data_AF-A0A2E4EIC5-F1
#
_entry.id   AF-A0A2E4EIC5-F1
#
_cell.length_a   1.000
_cell.length_b   1.000
_cell.length_c   1.000
_cell.angle_alpha   90.00
_cell.angle_beta   90.00
_cell.angle_gamma   90.00
#
_symmetry.space_group_name_H-M   'P 1'
#
loop_
_entity.id
_entity.type
_entity.pdbx_description
1 polymer ?
#
loop_
_entity_poly.entity_id
_entity_poly.type
_entity_poly.pdbx_seq_one_letter_code
_entity_poly.pdbx_strand_id
1 'polypeptide(L)'
;MGALFSSFAQAELISTDWQVAGDGYSTLDTVTGQEWLDLTLTKGMTYNEVAQELGEGGMFEGWRLPTVDEVHALIDNAIPDDGVTQYNGYSTTQSSTYTTIFLDMFGDYIGLHEIAGSQNVAFSGIYTSMNIAYKSRNAYSPDTSVTYYGMLAGVFLVSDGGMTLGSKTDPLIGQYQNATSVNAPLAFGALGLMLTGMGLRRRKG
;
A
#
# COMPACT_ATOMS: atom_id res chain seq x y z
N MET A 1 28.96 -12.23 -2.76
CA MET A 1 27.65 -12.81 -2.43
C MET A 1 26.61 -11.77 -2.85
N GLY A 2 26.01 -11.94 -4.02
CA GLY A 2 25.03 -11.00 -4.56
C GLY A 2 23.63 -11.41 -4.11
N ALA A 3 22.95 -10.54 -3.37
CA ALA A 3 21.53 -10.70 -3.13
C ALA A 3 20.80 -10.42 -4.45
N LEU A 4 20.12 -11.43 -4.97
CA LEU A 4 19.22 -11.30 -6.10
C LEU A 4 17.96 -10.57 -5.58
N PHE A 5 17.85 -9.28 -5.86
CA PHE A 5 16.59 -8.56 -5.73
C PHE A 5 15.64 -9.12 -6.79
N SER A 6 14.64 -9.87 -6.34
CA SER A 6 13.55 -10.37 -7.17
C SER A 6 12.67 -9.19 -7.58
N SER A 7 13.05 -8.52 -8.67
CA SER A 7 12.21 -7.58 -9.40
C SER A 7 11.18 -8.35 -10.21
N PHE A 8 9.99 -8.54 -9.65
CA PHE A 8 8.78 -8.66 -10.44
C PHE A 8 8.09 -7.30 -10.38
N ALA A 9 8.26 -6.56 -11.46
CA ALA A 9 7.69 -5.25 -11.68
C ALA A 9 6.16 -5.27 -11.65
N GLN A 10 5.61 -4.12 -11.22
CA GLN A 10 4.21 -3.68 -11.35
C GLN A 10 3.25 -4.06 -10.21
N ALA A 11 3.68 -3.85 -8.96
CA ALA A 11 2.78 -3.37 -7.92
C ALA A 11 3.37 -2.06 -7.39
N GLU A 12 2.57 -1.03 -7.26
CA GLU A 12 2.99 0.29 -6.76
C GLU A 12 3.27 0.27 -5.25
N LEU A 13 3.29 -0.93 -4.65
CA LEU A 13 3.46 -1.16 -3.23
C LEU A 13 4.80 -1.84 -2.93
N ILE A 14 5.46 -1.38 -1.86
CA ILE A 14 6.74 -1.89 -1.37
C ILE A 14 6.57 -2.22 0.12
N SER A 15 6.81 -3.47 0.52
CA SER A 15 6.87 -3.84 1.95
C SER A 15 8.12 -3.20 2.59
N THR A 16 7.92 -2.62 3.77
CA THR A 16 8.92 -1.92 4.57
C THR A 16 8.80 -2.28 6.06
N ASP A 17 9.78 -1.86 6.85
CA ASP A 17 9.79 -2.12 8.29
C ASP A 17 9.20 -0.94 9.07
N TRP A 18 8.41 -1.20 10.11
CA TRP A 18 7.83 -0.15 10.96
C TRP A 18 8.76 0.25 12.12
N GLN A 19 9.12 -0.68 13.00
CA GLN A 19 9.90 -0.35 14.22
C GLN A 19 11.21 -1.13 14.28
N VAL A 20 11.22 -2.38 13.81
CA VAL A 20 12.35 -3.30 13.91
C VAL A 20 12.71 -3.79 12.51
N ALA A 21 14.02 -3.83 12.20
CA ALA A 21 14.47 -4.32 10.91
C ALA A 21 14.02 -5.77 10.67
N GLY A 22 13.38 -6.00 9.53
CA GLY A 22 12.78 -7.28 9.14
C GLY A 22 11.43 -7.61 9.77
N ASP A 23 10.76 -6.64 10.42
CA ASP A 23 9.39 -6.84 10.91
C ASP A 23 8.35 -6.87 9.77
N GLY A 24 8.63 -6.20 8.65
CA GLY A 24 7.75 -6.16 7.48
C GLY A 24 6.37 -5.57 7.77
N TYR A 25 6.19 -4.83 8.87
CA TYR A 25 4.86 -4.39 9.34
C TYR A 25 4.36 -3.09 8.70
N SER A 26 5.01 -2.64 7.64
CA SER A 26 4.61 -1.47 6.89
C SER A 26 4.63 -1.75 5.39
N THR A 27 3.79 -1.06 4.64
CA THR A 27 3.78 -1.08 3.18
C THR A 27 3.71 0.36 2.65
N LEU A 28 4.71 0.75 1.85
CA LEU A 28 4.73 2.02 1.13
C LEU A 28 3.94 1.89 -0.18
N ASP A 29 2.96 2.75 -0.39
CA ASP A 29 2.42 3.06 -1.71
C ASP A 29 3.28 4.14 -2.39
N THR A 30 4.00 3.74 -3.43
CA THR A 30 4.94 4.59 -4.18
C THR A 30 4.25 5.63 -5.07
N VAL A 31 2.94 5.49 -5.35
CA VAL A 31 2.19 6.47 -6.14
C VAL A 31 1.68 7.60 -5.27
N THR A 32 1.16 7.29 -4.09
CA THR A 32 0.66 8.32 -3.15
C THR A 32 1.73 8.81 -2.19
N GLY A 33 2.81 8.05 -2.01
CA GLY A 33 3.83 8.29 -0.99
C GLY A 33 3.39 7.88 0.41
N GLN A 34 2.20 7.28 0.57
CA GLN A 34 1.64 6.92 1.86
C GLN A 34 2.18 5.59 2.37
N GLU A 35 2.35 5.49 3.68
CA GLU A 35 2.71 4.24 4.35
C GLU A 35 1.49 3.68 5.05
N TRP A 36 1.35 2.36 4.99
CA TRP A 36 0.20 1.64 5.53
C TRP A 36 0.67 0.57 6.50
N LEU A 37 0.00 0.48 7.65
CA LEU A 37 0.30 -0.52 8.66
C LEU A 37 -0.26 -1.89 8.25
N ASP A 38 0.50 -2.94 8.53
CA ASP A 38 0.03 -4.33 8.38
C ASP A 38 -1.24 -4.59 9.22
N LEU A 39 -2.26 -5.19 8.60
CA LEU A 39 -3.58 -5.38 9.23
C LEU A 39 -3.55 -6.42 10.35
N THR A 40 -2.51 -7.27 10.43
CA THR A 40 -2.34 -8.23 11.53
C THR A 40 -2.15 -7.55 12.88
N LEU A 41 -1.65 -6.31 12.89
CA LEU A 41 -1.43 -5.54 14.11
C LEU A 41 -2.71 -4.94 14.68
N THR A 42 -3.71 -4.66 13.83
CA THR A 42 -5.03 -4.13 14.23
C THR A 42 -6.12 -5.21 14.20
N LYS A 43 -5.75 -6.45 13.86
CA LYS A 43 -6.64 -7.58 13.70
C LYS A 43 -7.37 -7.93 14.99
N GLY A 44 -8.70 -8.01 14.91
CA GLY A 44 -9.54 -8.34 16.06
C GLY A 44 -9.85 -7.18 16.99
N MET A 45 -9.32 -5.98 16.72
CA MET A 45 -9.70 -4.74 17.37
C MET A 45 -10.90 -4.10 16.65
N THR A 46 -11.73 -3.37 17.39
CA THR A 46 -12.76 -2.49 16.82
C THR A 46 -12.14 -1.21 16.27
N TYR A 47 -12.86 -0.54 15.37
CA TYR A 47 -12.46 0.77 14.87
C TYR A 47 -12.26 1.78 16.01
N ASN A 48 -13.15 1.77 17.00
CA ASN A 48 -13.07 2.67 18.15
C ASN A 48 -11.89 2.37 19.08
N GLU A 49 -11.54 1.09 19.29
CA GLU A 49 -10.34 0.72 20.06
C GLU A 49 -9.08 1.20 19.33
N VAL A 50 -8.97 0.97 18.03
CA VAL A 50 -7.83 1.46 17.24
C VAL A 50 -7.75 2.99 17.28
N ALA A 51 -8.88 3.69 17.16
CA ALA A 51 -8.91 5.15 17.23
C ALA A 51 -8.42 5.71 18.58
N GLN A 52 -8.65 4.99 19.69
CA GLN A 52 -8.15 5.39 21.02
C GLN A 52 -6.64 5.23 21.14
N GLU A 53 -6.03 4.33 20.37
CA GLU A 53 -4.60 4.01 20.39
C GLU A 53 -3.74 4.92 19.51
N LEU A 54 -4.35 5.90 18.81
CA LEU A 54 -3.64 6.87 17.96
C LEU A 54 -3.10 8.08 18.76
N GLY A 55 -3.58 8.27 19.99
CA GLY A 55 -3.17 9.36 20.86
C GLY A 55 -1.78 9.19 21.46
N GLU A 56 -1.31 10.21 22.18
CA GLU A 56 0.00 10.20 22.86
C GLU A 56 0.10 9.00 23.83
N GLY A 57 1.16 8.20 23.68
CA GLY A 57 1.41 6.99 24.46
C GLY A 57 0.61 5.75 24.04
N GLY A 58 -0.24 5.87 22.99
CA GLY A 58 -0.97 4.75 22.41
C GLY A 58 -0.11 3.86 21.51
N MET A 59 -0.57 2.63 21.27
CA MET A 59 0.18 1.66 20.46
C MET A 59 0.45 2.12 19.02
N PHE A 60 -0.46 2.91 18.47
CA PHE A 60 -0.42 3.39 17.09
C PHE A 60 -0.19 4.89 17.01
N GLU A 61 0.47 5.47 18.03
CA GLU A 61 0.80 6.89 18.05
C GLU A 61 1.52 7.34 16.76
N GLY A 62 1.02 8.42 16.17
CA GLY A 62 1.53 9.02 14.94
C GLY A 62 1.02 8.39 13.64
N TRP A 63 0.29 7.28 13.70
CA TRP A 63 -0.58 6.84 12.60
C TRP A 63 -1.88 7.63 12.59
N ARG A 64 -2.60 7.61 11.47
CA ARG A 64 -3.96 8.14 11.37
C ARG A 64 -4.90 7.17 10.68
N LEU A 65 -6.19 7.37 10.91
CA LEU A 65 -7.23 6.71 10.13
C LEU A 65 -7.22 7.27 8.69
N PRO A 66 -7.31 6.41 7.67
CA PRO A 66 -7.35 6.84 6.28
C PRO A 66 -8.72 7.39 5.92
N THR A 67 -8.76 8.24 4.90
CA THR A 67 -9.99 8.61 4.22
C THR A 67 -10.45 7.48 3.29
N VAL A 68 -11.73 7.47 2.92
CA VAL A 68 -12.28 6.52 1.94
C VAL A 68 -11.50 6.55 0.62
N ASP A 69 -11.16 7.74 0.15
CA ASP A 69 -10.46 7.92 -1.13
C ASP A 69 -9.03 7.37 -1.09
N GLU A 70 -8.34 7.48 0.04
CA GLU A 70 -7.00 6.90 0.24
C GLU A 70 -7.04 5.38 0.23
N VAL A 71 -8.04 4.77 0.90
CA VAL A 71 -8.21 3.31 0.86
C VAL A 71 -8.51 2.85 -0.56
N HIS A 72 -9.38 3.55 -1.28
CA HIS A 72 -9.67 3.21 -2.67
C HIS A 72 -8.43 3.33 -3.55
N ALA A 73 -7.64 4.41 -3.40
CA ALA A 73 -6.39 4.58 -4.12
C ALA A 73 -5.40 3.45 -3.81
N LEU A 74 -5.24 3.06 -2.54
CA LEU A 74 -4.41 1.91 -2.16
C LEU A 74 -4.86 0.62 -2.89
N ILE A 75 -6.16 0.30 -2.83
CA ILE A 75 -6.70 -0.92 -3.46
C ILE A 75 -6.54 -0.87 -4.98
N ASP A 76 -6.63 0.32 -5.58
CA ASP A 76 -6.45 0.50 -7.02
C ASP A 76 -4.98 0.36 -7.44
N ASN A 77 -4.05 0.89 -6.65
CA ASN A 77 -2.60 0.82 -6.86
C ASN A 77 -2.02 -0.58 -6.57
N ALA A 78 -2.70 -1.35 -5.70
CA ALA A 78 -2.32 -2.73 -5.35
C ALA A 78 -2.47 -3.72 -6.51
N ILE A 79 -3.39 -3.47 -7.46
CA ILE A 79 -3.63 -4.34 -8.61
C ILE A 79 -3.86 -3.52 -9.89
N PRO A 80 -3.06 -3.74 -10.94
CA PRO A 80 -3.30 -3.09 -12.23
C PRO A 80 -4.65 -3.52 -12.84
N ASP A 81 -5.35 -2.56 -13.46
CA ASP A 81 -6.68 -2.74 -14.06
C ASP A 81 -6.66 -3.48 -15.42
N ASP A 82 -5.76 -4.44 -15.63
CA ASP A 82 -5.71 -5.20 -16.88
C ASP A 82 -6.88 -6.19 -17.00
N GLY A 83 -7.79 -5.95 -17.95
CA GLY A 83 -8.95 -6.81 -18.22
C GLY A 83 -10.09 -6.69 -17.21
N VAL A 84 -10.17 -5.57 -16.47
CA VAL A 84 -11.18 -5.35 -15.43
C VAL A 84 -12.61 -5.32 -15.96
N THR A 85 -13.44 -6.23 -15.43
CA THR A 85 -14.91 -6.10 -15.52
C THR A 85 -15.41 -5.43 -14.24
N GLN A 86 -15.96 -4.22 -14.37
CA GLN A 86 -16.59 -3.54 -13.24
C GLN A 86 -18.03 -4.04 -13.06
N TYR A 87 -18.37 -4.51 -11.87
CA TYR A 87 -19.75 -4.83 -11.52
C TYR A 87 -20.03 -4.42 -10.07
N ASN A 88 -20.95 -3.46 -9.89
CA ASN A 88 -21.52 -3.06 -8.60
C ASN A 88 -20.49 -2.82 -7.46
N GLY A 89 -19.41 -2.08 -7.76
CA GLY A 89 -18.35 -1.76 -6.78
C GLY A 89 -17.17 -2.74 -6.75
N TYR A 90 -17.25 -3.85 -7.50
CA TYR A 90 -16.16 -4.81 -7.67
C TYR A 90 -15.46 -4.63 -9.02
N SER A 91 -14.14 -4.82 -9.04
CA SER A 91 -13.30 -4.89 -10.25
C SER A 91 -12.57 -6.23 -10.26
N THR A 92 -12.40 -6.86 -11.43
CA THR A 92 -11.85 -8.23 -11.55
C THR A 92 -10.61 -8.34 -12.44
N THR A 93 -9.53 -8.95 -11.97
CA THR A 93 -8.35 -9.27 -12.81
C THR A 93 -8.07 -10.78 -12.75
N GLN A 94 -7.73 -11.40 -13.89
CA GLN A 94 -7.37 -12.83 -13.95
C GLN A 94 -5.94 -13.08 -13.44
N SER A 95 -5.72 -12.97 -12.13
CA SER A 95 -4.46 -13.37 -11.50
C SER A 95 -4.60 -13.49 -9.98
N SER A 96 -4.56 -14.72 -9.46
CA SER A 96 -4.53 -15.00 -8.01
C SER A 96 -3.23 -14.56 -7.32
N THR A 97 -2.20 -14.21 -8.10
CA THR A 97 -0.91 -13.71 -7.59
C THR A 97 -1.08 -12.41 -6.83
N TYR A 98 -1.94 -11.50 -7.31
CA TYR A 98 -2.15 -10.21 -6.66
C TYR A 98 -2.77 -10.33 -5.27
N THR A 99 -3.68 -11.29 -5.07
CA THR A 99 -4.23 -11.58 -3.75
C THR A 99 -3.16 -12.14 -2.81
N THR A 100 -2.16 -12.87 -3.32
CA THR A 100 -1.03 -13.34 -2.51
C THR A 100 -0.10 -12.20 -2.15
N ILE A 101 0.22 -11.32 -3.10
CA ILE A 101 1.05 -10.12 -2.85
C ILE A 101 0.39 -9.22 -1.80
N PHE A 102 -0.92 -8.96 -1.94
CA PHE A 102 -1.65 -8.14 -0.96
C PHE A 102 -1.67 -8.79 0.42
N LEU A 103 -1.90 -10.11 0.49
CA LEU A 103 -1.84 -10.85 1.75
C LEU A 103 -0.44 -10.82 2.37
N ASP A 104 0.62 -10.94 1.57
CA ASP A 104 2.00 -10.92 2.08
C ASP A 104 2.38 -9.54 2.64
N MET A 105 1.77 -8.46 2.11
CA MET A 105 2.02 -7.07 2.52
C MET A 105 1.19 -6.61 3.71
N PHE A 106 -0.04 -7.12 3.85
CA PHE A 106 -1.00 -6.65 4.86
C PHE A 106 -1.41 -7.74 5.85
N GLY A 107 -1.00 -8.99 5.64
CA GLY A 107 -1.35 -10.15 6.43
C GLY A 107 -2.85 -10.50 6.46
N ASP A 108 -3.69 -9.74 5.75
CA ASP A 108 -5.11 -10.00 5.53
C ASP A 108 -5.58 -9.55 4.14
N TYR A 109 -6.73 -10.06 3.72
CA TYR A 109 -7.36 -9.77 2.44
C TYR A 109 -8.24 -8.53 2.48
N ILE A 110 -8.68 -8.11 3.66
CA ILE A 110 -9.65 -7.05 3.87
C ILE A 110 -9.32 -6.23 5.12
N GLY A 111 -9.56 -4.93 5.04
CA GLY A 111 -9.45 -4.02 6.18
C GLY A 111 -10.67 -3.13 6.32
N LEU A 112 -10.86 -2.64 7.53
CA LEU A 112 -11.90 -1.70 7.92
C LEU A 112 -11.43 -0.26 7.71
N HIS A 113 -12.34 0.59 7.26
CA HIS A 113 -12.18 2.04 7.29
C HIS A 113 -13.55 2.71 7.50
N GLU A 114 -13.56 3.95 7.98
CA GLU A 114 -14.80 4.71 8.13
C GLU A 114 -15.38 5.13 6.79
N ILE A 115 -16.70 5.19 6.72
CA ILE A 115 -17.42 5.83 5.62
C ILE A 115 -17.56 7.31 5.95
N ALA A 116 -17.06 8.16 5.06
CA ALA A 116 -17.08 9.61 5.24
C ALA A 116 -18.48 10.13 5.63
N GLY A 117 -18.58 10.80 6.78
CA GLY A 117 -19.82 11.39 7.29
C GLY A 117 -20.82 10.39 7.87
N SER A 118 -20.38 9.18 8.23
CA SER A 118 -21.20 8.14 8.84
C SER A 118 -20.58 7.62 10.13
N GLN A 119 -21.38 7.01 11.00
CA GLN A 119 -20.89 6.21 12.13
C GLN A 119 -20.60 4.75 11.72
N ASN A 120 -20.65 4.48 10.42
CA ASN A 120 -20.44 3.17 9.87
C ASN A 120 -19.03 3.04 9.30
N VAL A 121 -18.50 1.83 9.38
CA VAL A 121 -17.32 1.39 8.66
C VAL A 121 -17.72 0.65 7.40
N ALA A 122 -16.73 0.38 6.55
CA ALA A 122 -16.85 -0.44 5.37
C ALA A 122 -15.66 -1.40 5.30
N PHE A 123 -15.84 -2.55 4.66
CA PHE A 123 -14.72 -3.41 4.31
C PHE A 123 -14.23 -3.10 2.90
N SER A 124 -12.92 -2.92 2.78
CA SER A 124 -12.25 -2.77 1.49
C SER A 124 -11.02 -3.68 1.45
N GLY A 125 -10.68 -4.19 0.28
CA GLY A 125 -9.64 -5.19 0.16
C GLY A 125 -9.63 -5.93 -1.17
N ILE A 126 -8.86 -7.01 -1.20
CA ILE A 126 -8.63 -7.86 -2.36
C ILE A 126 -8.86 -9.32 -1.97
N TYR A 127 -9.77 -10.00 -2.66
CA TYR A 127 -10.02 -11.43 -2.45
C TYR A 127 -10.04 -12.17 -3.78
N THR A 128 -9.83 -13.49 -3.77
CA THR A 128 -9.91 -14.33 -4.98
C THR A 128 -11.17 -15.21 -4.95
N SER A 129 -11.84 -15.33 -6.09
CA SER A 129 -12.86 -16.36 -6.34
C SER A 129 -12.68 -16.93 -7.75
N MET A 130 -12.77 -18.26 -7.92
CA MET A 130 -12.60 -18.93 -9.21
C MET A 130 -11.31 -18.53 -9.98
N ASN A 131 -10.20 -18.28 -9.27
CA ASN A 131 -8.91 -17.77 -9.80
C ASN A 131 -8.94 -16.34 -10.38
N ILE A 132 -9.96 -15.57 -10.04
CA ILE A 132 -10.11 -14.16 -10.37
C ILE A 132 -9.92 -13.36 -9.10
N ALA A 133 -9.04 -12.36 -9.11
CA ALA A 133 -8.90 -11.41 -8.02
C ALA A 133 -9.98 -10.32 -8.15
N TYR A 134 -10.61 -9.98 -7.03
CA TYR A 134 -11.66 -8.98 -6.89
C TYR A 134 -11.17 -7.85 -6.01
N LYS A 135 -11.24 -6.61 -6.51
CA LYS A 135 -11.16 -5.40 -5.67
C LYS A 135 -12.52 -5.18 -5.02
N SER A 136 -12.52 -4.97 -3.72
CA SER A 136 -13.71 -4.67 -2.95
C SER A 136 -13.60 -3.28 -2.36
N ARG A 137 -14.59 -2.43 -2.66
CA ARG A 137 -14.68 -1.06 -2.15
C ARG A 137 -16.01 -0.90 -1.42
N ASN A 138 -15.95 -0.76 -0.09
CA ASN A 138 -17.12 -0.67 0.78
C ASN A 138 -18.05 -1.89 0.73
N ALA A 139 -17.51 -3.10 0.58
CA ALA A 139 -18.35 -4.29 0.70
C ALA A 139 -18.80 -4.42 2.14
N TYR A 140 -20.11 -4.33 2.34
CA TYR A 140 -20.78 -4.49 3.63
C TYR A 140 -20.43 -3.38 4.65
N SER A 141 -21.46 -2.78 5.24
CA SER A 141 -21.33 -1.58 6.08
C SER A 141 -21.97 -1.78 7.45
N PRO A 142 -21.17 -1.85 8.51
CA PRO A 142 -21.67 -1.92 9.89
C PRO A 142 -21.22 -0.75 10.77
N ASP A 143 -21.66 -0.72 12.02
CA ASP A 143 -21.32 0.30 13.03
C ASP A 143 -19.87 0.15 13.55
N THR A 144 -19.19 1.26 13.87
CA THR A 144 -17.78 1.32 14.34
C THR A 144 -17.51 0.57 15.64
N SER A 145 -18.54 0.29 16.43
CA SER A 145 -18.45 -0.41 17.72
C SER A 145 -18.52 -1.93 17.61
N VAL A 146 -18.79 -2.49 16.43
CA VAL A 146 -18.98 -3.95 16.28
C VAL A 146 -17.64 -4.64 16.01
N THR A 147 -17.23 -5.50 16.95
CA THR A 147 -16.19 -6.50 16.71
C THR A 147 -16.76 -7.61 15.81
N TYR A 148 -16.18 -7.81 14.64
CA TYR A 148 -16.57 -8.92 13.77
C TYR A 148 -15.97 -10.24 14.27
N TYR A 149 -16.62 -10.85 15.26
CA TYR A 149 -16.22 -12.13 15.89
C TYR A 149 -16.12 -13.34 14.92
N GLY A 150 -16.36 -13.16 13.61
CA GLY A 150 -16.17 -14.18 12.58
C GLY A 150 -15.35 -13.73 11.36
N MET A 151 -15.02 -12.44 11.23
CA MET A 151 -14.11 -11.93 10.20
C MET A 151 -12.95 -11.27 10.92
N LEU A 152 -11.79 -11.92 10.86
CA LEU A 152 -10.57 -11.45 11.47
C LEU A 152 -9.97 -10.26 10.68
N ALA A 153 -10.74 -9.23 10.35
CA ALA A 153 -10.23 -8.07 9.61
C ALA A 153 -9.49 -7.10 10.55
N GLY A 154 -8.43 -6.48 10.05
CA GLY A 154 -7.77 -5.34 10.71
C GLY A 154 -8.43 -4.02 10.35
N VAL A 155 -8.08 -2.95 11.07
CA VAL A 155 -8.41 -1.56 10.73
C VAL A 155 -7.23 -0.97 9.95
N PHE A 156 -7.51 -0.35 8.80
CA PHE A 156 -6.47 0.34 8.05
C PHE A 156 -5.95 1.54 8.84
N LEU A 157 -4.64 1.67 8.88
CA LEU A 157 -3.94 2.85 9.38
C LEU A 157 -2.94 3.32 8.33
N VAL A 158 -2.84 4.63 8.19
CA VAL A 158 -2.01 5.28 7.19
C VAL A 158 -1.15 6.37 7.83
N SER A 159 -0.02 6.65 7.20
CA SER A 159 0.91 7.72 7.55
C SER A 159 1.32 8.47 6.28
N ASP A 160 1.46 9.79 6.39
CA ASP A 160 1.95 10.66 5.31
C ASP A 160 3.48 10.60 5.13
N GLY A 161 4.15 9.75 5.91
CA GLY A 161 5.58 9.45 5.78
C GLY A 161 6.42 9.86 6.99
N GLY A 162 7.66 9.36 7.04
CA GLY A 162 8.62 9.63 8.10
C GLY A 162 8.33 8.94 9.44
N MET A 163 7.34 8.04 9.49
CA MET A 163 6.96 7.32 10.72
C MET A 163 7.68 5.98 10.88
N THR A 164 7.87 5.27 9.78
CA THR A 164 8.41 3.91 9.76
C THR A 164 9.94 3.88 9.80
N LEU A 165 10.51 2.74 10.18
CA LEU A 165 11.95 2.51 10.09
C LEU A 165 12.42 2.60 8.64
N GLY A 166 11.63 2.06 7.70
CA GLY A 166 11.90 2.15 6.26
C GLY A 166 12.07 3.59 5.80
N SER A 167 11.11 4.46 6.10
CA SER A 167 11.16 5.88 5.71
C SER A 167 12.31 6.66 6.35
N LYS A 168 12.70 6.29 7.58
CA LYS A 168 13.80 6.94 8.31
C LYS A 168 15.18 6.48 7.86
N THR A 169 15.32 5.26 7.36
CA THR A 169 16.63 4.63 7.13
C THR A 169 16.93 4.31 5.68
N ASP A 170 15.92 4.18 4.82
CA ASP A 170 16.08 3.93 3.39
C ASP A 170 15.80 5.22 2.58
N PRO A 171 16.84 5.84 1.98
CA PRO A 171 16.69 7.02 1.13
C PRO A 171 15.78 6.79 -0.08
N LEU A 172 15.65 5.56 -0.57
CA LEU A 172 14.77 5.23 -1.69
C LEU A 172 13.29 5.25 -1.28
N ILE A 173 12.97 4.94 -0.03
CA ILE A 173 11.59 5.05 0.51
C ILE A 173 11.26 6.52 0.76
N GLY A 174 12.17 7.25 1.40
CA GLY A 174 11.97 8.67 1.70
C GLY A 174 11.78 9.59 0.48
N GLN A 175 12.21 9.16 -0.72
CA GLN A 175 12.01 9.94 -1.94
C GLN A 175 10.54 10.00 -2.39
N TYR A 176 9.73 8.99 -2.06
CA TYR A 176 8.31 8.93 -2.44
C TYR A 176 7.42 9.79 -1.54
N GLN A 177 7.86 10.04 -0.31
CA GLN A 177 7.13 10.83 0.70
C GLN A 177 7.28 12.35 0.52
N ASN A 178 8.31 12.78 -0.22
CA ASN A 178 8.55 14.18 -0.55
C ASN A 178 7.95 14.59 -1.91
N ALA A 179 7.25 13.68 -2.60
CA ALA A 179 6.67 13.93 -3.91
C ALA A 179 5.32 14.65 -3.77
N THR A 180 5.34 15.93 -3.37
CA THR A 180 4.17 16.80 -3.55
C THR A 180 3.87 16.91 -5.04
N SER A 181 2.81 16.26 -5.51
CA SER A 181 2.12 16.50 -6.78
C SER A 181 3.04 16.89 -7.95
N VAL A 182 3.92 16.00 -8.38
CA VAL A 182 4.37 16.07 -9.77
C VAL A 182 3.51 15.10 -10.54
N ASN A 183 2.60 15.65 -11.36
CA ASN A 183 1.98 14.93 -12.47
C ASN A 183 3.05 14.01 -13.04
N ALA A 184 2.94 12.70 -12.88
CA ALA A 184 3.84 11.79 -13.58
C ALA A 184 3.50 11.98 -15.07
N PRO A 185 4.34 12.64 -15.89
CA PRO A 185 4.21 12.39 -17.30
C PRO A 185 4.66 10.94 -17.44
N LEU A 186 3.90 10.14 -18.17
CA LEU A 186 4.39 8.89 -18.73
C LEU A 186 5.75 9.19 -19.39
N ALA A 187 6.84 8.95 -18.67
CA ALA A 187 8.20 9.21 -19.11
C ALA A 187 9.06 8.04 -18.66
N PHE A 188 8.69 6.86 -19.16
CA PHE A 188 9.68 5.84 -19.47
C PHE A 188 10.70 6.46 -20.43
N GLY A 189 11.95 6.58 -19.99
CA GLY A 189 13.09 6.77 -20.89
C GLY A 189 13.92 8.02 -20.65
N ALA A 190 14.89 7.92 -19.74
CA ALA A 190 16.26 8.44 -19.94
C ALA A 190 17.13 8.09 -18.72
N LEU A 191 17.56 6.83 -18.61
CA LEU A 191 18.78 6.53 -17.85
C LEU A 191 19.97 7.05 -18.67
N GLY A 192 20.62 8.08 -18.15
CA GLY A 192 21.78 8.71 -18.76
C GLY A 192 22.95 7.74 -18.94
N LEU A 193 23.34 7.53 -20.19
CA LEU A 193 24.63 6.94 -20.54
C LEU A 193 25.66 8.07 -20.64
N MET A 194 26.23 8.47 -19.51
CA MET A 194 27.54 9.14 -19.49
C MET A 194 28.61 8.12 -19.14
N LEU A 195 29.23 7.55 -20.18
CA LEU A 195 30.56 6.99 -20.06
C LEU A 195 31.49 7.75 -21.00
N THR A 196 32.36 8.51 -20.35
CA THR A 196 33.55 9.20 -20.86
C THR A 196 34.44 8.24 -21.66
N GLY A 197 34.80 8.64 -22.88
CA GLY A 197 35.71 7.89 -23.75
C GLY A 197 36.58 8.83 -24.58
N MET A 198 37.73 9.15 -24.04
CA MET A 198 38.74 10.06 -24.54
C MET A 198 39.44 9.51 -25.80
N GLY A 199 39.57 10.34 -26.84
CA GLY A 199 40.73 10.34 -27.74
C GLY A 199 40.70 9.44 -28.97
N LEU A 200 40.76 10.07 -30.16
CA LEU A 200 41.64 9.65 -31.26
C LEU A 200 41.81 10.79 -32.27
N ARG A 201 42.95 11.46 -32.17
CA ARG A 201 43.55 12.33 -33.19
C ARG A 201 44.08 11.44 -34.31
N ARG A 202 43.61 11.55 -35.55
CA ARG A 202 44.40 11.16 -36.74
C ARG A 202 43.99 11.88 -38.04
N ARG A 203 44.96 12.72 -38.45
CA ARG A 203 45.36 13.28 -39.75
C ARG A 203 44.79 12.68 -41.07
N LYS A 204 44.60 13.63 -42.01
CA LYS A 204 44.76 13.64 -43.49
C LYS A 204 43.59 13.20 -44.40
N GLY A 205 43.31 14.13 -45.31
CA GLY A 205 42.56 14.05 -46.56
C GLY A 205 42.52 15.45 -47.13
#